data_AF-A0A3P6S4E1-F1
#
_entry.id   AF-A0A3P6S4E1-F1
#
_cell.length_a   1.000
_cell.length_b   1.000
_cell.length_c   1.000
_cell.angle_alpha   90.00
_cell.angle_beta   90.00
_cell.angle_gamma   90.00
#
_symmetry.space_group_name_H-M   'P 1'
#
loop_
_entity.id
_entity.type
_entity.pdbx_description
1 polymer ?
#
loop_
_entity_poly.entity_id
_entity_poly.type
_entity_poly.pdbx_seq_one_letter_code
_entity_poly.pdbx_strand_id
1 'polypeptide(L)'
;MEEAHGDWYCLPFGSPKIQELATKYGVSGIPALIIIKADGKEVTKNGRGDVTFDFCRRIAQESLQNWRFQSKNPKAALSAWKSA
;
A
#
# COMPACT_ATOMS: atom_id res chain seq x y z
N MET A 1 12.58 -17.27 -8.61
CA MET A 1 12.30 -16.53 -7.36
C MET A 1 12.67 -15.05 -7.49
N GLU A 2 13.68 -14.73 -8.31
CA GLU A 2 14.11 -13.36 -8.65
C GLU A 2 13.04 -12.51 -9.35
N GLU A 3 12.16 -13.12 -10.15
CA GLU A 3 11.18 -12.37 -10.97
C GLU A 3 10.03 -11.71 -10.19
N ALA A 4 9.80 -12.07 -8.92
CA ALA A 4 8.63 -11.61 -8.15
C ALA A 4 8.95 -10.61 -7.02
N HIS A 5 10.23 -10.37 -6.73
CA HIS A 5 10.67 -9.49 -5.66
C HIS A 5 11.58 -8.40 -6.24
N GLY A 6 11.39 -7.15 -5.82
CA GLY A 6 12.25 -6.04 -6.26
C GLY A 6 13.69 -6.19 -5.78
N ASP A 7 14.56 -5.30 -6.24
CA ASP A 7 15.99 -5.28 -5.89
C ASP A 7 16.22 -4.80 -4.44
N TRP A 8 15.88 -5.65 -3.48
CA TRP A 8 15.82 -5.34 -2.04
C TRP A 8 16.88 -6.13 -1.29
N TYR A 9 17.42 -5.53 -0.23
CA TYR A 9 18.32 -6.23 0.68
C TYR A 9 17.58 -7.32 1.45
N CYS A 10 18.23 -8.47 1.61
CA CYS A 10 17.74 -9.59 2.40
C CYS A 10 18.69 -9.92 3.54
N LEU A 11 18.15 -10.54 4.59
CA LEU A 11 18.98 -11.16 5.61
C LEU A 11 19.44 -12.53 5.14
N PRO A 12 20.70 -12.93 5.40
CA PRO A 12 21.14 -14.29 5.14
C PRO A 12 20.27 -15.31 5.88
N PHE A 13 20.00 -16.44 5.22
CA PHE A 13 19.24 -17.52 5.82
C PHE A 13 19.90 -18.02 7.13
N GLY A 14 19.07 -18.27 8.15
CA GLY A 14 19.55 -18.70 9.48
C GLY A 14 20.13 -17.58 10.35
N SER A 15 20.14 -16.33 9.89
CA SER A 15 20.59 -15.21 10.72
C SER A 15 19.70 -15.04 11.97
N PRO A 16 20.28 -14.89 13.18
CA PRO A 16 19.51 -14.67 14.41
C PRO A 16 18.67 -13.38 14.35
N LYS A 17 19.11 -12.40 13.54
CA LYS A 17 18.41 -11.14 13.31
C LYS A 17 16.99 -11.32 12.78
N ILE A 18 16.71 -12.42 12.08
CA ILE A 18 15.36 -12.71 11.57
C ILE A 18 14.37 -12.81 12.74
N GLN A 19 14.71 -13.58 13.78
CA GLN A 19 13.85 -13.77 14.96
C GLN A 19 13.85 -12.56 15.89
N GLU A 20 14.99 -11.89 16.03
CA GLU A 20 15.08 -10.64 16.80
C GLU A 20 14.15 -9.57 16.23
N LEU A 21 14.15 -9.38 14.91
CA LEU A 21 13.29 -8.40 14.24
C LEU A 21 11.82 -8.82 14.29
N ALA A 22 11.51 -10.10 14.07
CA ALA A 22 10.16 -10.62 14.19
C ALA A 22 9.59 -10.35 15.60
N THR A 23 10.39 -10.60 16.64
CA THR A 23 10.00 -10.33 18.04
C THR A 23 9.88 -8.83 18.31
N LYS A 24 10.88 -8.02 17.93
CA LYS A 24 10.89 -6.56 18.14
C LYS A 24 9.65 -5.89 17.56
N TYR A 25 9.25 -6.29 16.37
CA TYR A 25 8.10 -5.69 15.71
C TYR A 25 6.78 -6.44 15.95
N GLY A 26 6.81 -7.61 16.61
CA GLY A 26 5.61 -8.38 16.94
C GLY A 26 5.00 -9.10 15.74
N VAL A 27 5.83 -9.60 14.81
CA VAL A 27 5.38 -10.38 13.66
C VAL A 27 5.09 -11.82 14.10
N SER A 28 3.80 -12.18 14.13
CA SER A 28 3.34 -13.53 14.49
C SER A 28 2.96 -14.40 13.28
N GLY A 29 2.85 -13.82 12.09
CA GLY A 29 2.47 -14.53 10.87
C GLY A 29 2.88 -13.77 9.61
N ILE A 30 3.00 -14.50 8.51
CA ILE A 30 3.36 -13.97 7.18
C ILE A 30 2.14 -14.02 6.25
N PRO A 31 2.01 -13.07 5.28
CA PRO A 31 2.93 -11.96 4.99
C PRO A 31 2.73 -10.75 5.91
N ALA A 32 3.85 -10.09 6.27
CA ALA A 32 3.90 -8.85 7.06
C ALA A 32 4.84 -7.82 6.39
N LEU A 33 4.46 -6.54 6.42
CA LEU A 33 5.26 -5.42 5.90
C LEU A 33 5.26 -4.31 6.94
N ILE A 34 6.46 -3.93 7.38
CA ILE A 34 6.67 -2.93 8.42
C ILE A 34 7.54 -1.82 7.82
N ILE A 35 7.09 -0.58 7.99
CA ILE A 35 7.75 0.59 7.42
C ILE A 35 8.46 1.32 8.56
N ILE A 36 9.76 1.51 8.39
CA ILE A 36 10.62 2.21 9.33
C ILE A 36 11.35 3.33 8.61
N LYS A 37 11.71 4.37 9.36
CA LYS A 37 12.60 5.42 8.89
C LYS A 37 14.06 4.99 8.99
N ALA A 38 14.95 5.72 8.33
CA ALA A 38 16.39 5.48 8.37
C ALA A 38 16.99 5.64 9.79
N ASP A 39 16.33 6.42 10.65
CA ASP A 39 16.68 6.57 12.07
C ASP A 39 16.25 5.37 12.94
N GLY A 40 15.59 4.37 12.35
CA GLY A 40 15.08 3.19 13.05
C GLY A 40 13.72 3.39 13.72
N LYS A 41 13.11 4.58 13.60
CA LYS A 41 11.77 4.86 14.13
C LYS A 41 10.71 4.19 13.28
N GLU A 42 9.78 3.53 13.94
CA GLU A 42 8.61 2.90 13.30
C GLU A 42 7.66 3.96 12.73
N VAL A 43 7.24 3.75 11.49
CA VAL A 43 6.16 4.53 10.85
C VAL A 43 4.84 3.78 10.97
N THR A 44 4.82 2.50 10.58
CA THR A 44 3.62 1.64 10.67
C THR A 44 4.01 0.17 10.65
N LYS A 45 3.29 -0.65 11.44
CA LYS A 45 3.33 -2.12 11.38
C LYS A 45 2.26 -2.71 10.46
N ASN A 46 1.29 -1.89 10.05
CA ASN A 46 0.18 -2.29 9.18
C ASN A 46 0.47 -2.04 7.69
N GLY A 47 1.75 -1.95 7.30
CA GLY A 47 2.13 -1.56 5.94
C GLY A 47 1.50 -2.43 4.86
N ARG A 48 1.25 -3.72 5.12
CA ARG A 48 0.51 -4.60 4.20
C ARG A 48 -0.90 -4.09 3.94
N GLY A 49 -1.64 -3.74 4.99
CA GLY A 49 -3.00 -3.21 4.88
C GLY A 49 -3.00 -1.89 4.13
N ASP A 50 -2.06 -1.01 4.47
CA ASP A 50 -1.94 0.33 3.87
C ASP A 50 -1.66 0.22 2.36
N VAL A 51 -0.72 -0.64 1.93
CA VAL A 51 -0.42 -0.85 0.50
C VAL A 51 -1.57 -1.53 -0.24
N THR A 52 -2.22 -2.52 0.37
CA THR A 52 -3.23 -3.33 -0.32
C THR A 52 -4.59 -2.63 -0.39
N PHE A 53 -5.02 -1.99 0.69
CA PHE A 53 -6.38 -1.47 0.82
C PHE A 53 -6.49 0.04 0.60
N ASP A 54 -5.53 0.85 1.05
CA ASP A 54 -5.67 2.31 0.90
C ASP A 54 -5.53 2.77 -0.54
N PHE A 55 -4.76 2.05 -1.35
CA PHE A 55 -4.67 2.31 -2.79
C PHE A 55 -6.02 2.12 -3.49
N CYS A 56 -6.69 0.98 -3.26
CA CYS A 56 -8.01 0.72 -3.81
C CYS A 56 -9.08 1.66 -3.24
N ARG A 57 -9.01 2.01 -1.94
CA ARG A 57 -9.97 2.92 -1.32
C ARG A 57 -9.90 4.33 -1.91
N ARG A 58 -8.69 4.86 -2.13
CA ARG A 58 -8.51 6.20 -2.72
C ARG A 58 -9.03 6.26 -4.15
N ILE A 59 -8.64 5.30 -4.99
CA ILE A 59 -9.13 5.23 -6.37
C ILE A 59 -10.66 5.08 -6.42
N ALA A 60 -11.23 4.23 -5.55
CA ALA A 60 -12.68 4.07 -5.47
C ALA A 60 -13.39 5.34 -4.96
N GLN A 61 -12.85 6.03 -3.95
CA GLN A 61 -13.42 7.28 -3.43
C GLN A 61 -13.35 8.40 -4.46
N GLU A 62 -12.21 8.59 -5.12
CA GLU A 62 -12.04 9.58 -6.19
C GLU A 62 -13.01 9.30 -7.34
N SER A 63 -13.13 8.04 -7.77
CA SER A 63 -14.07 7.62 -8.81
C SER A 63 -15.54 7.88 -8.42
N LEU A 64 -15.93 7.57 -7.18
CA LEU A 64 -17.29 7.82 -6.68
C LEU A 64 -17.61 9.31 -6.54
N GLN A 65 -16.65 10.12 -6.12
CA GLN A 65 -16.81 11.57 -6.04
C GLN A 65 -16.97 12.18 -7.42
N ASN A 66 -16.13 11.76 -8.39
CA ASN A 66 -16.28 12.16 -9.79
C ASN A 66 -17.64 11.78 -10.36
N TRP A 67 -18.11 10.54 -10.12
CA TRP A 67 -19.43 10.10 -10.57
C TRP A 67 -20.57 10.91 -9.92
N ARG A 68 -20.49 11.20 -8.62
CA ARG A 68 -21.46 12.06 -7.91
C ARG A 68 -21.47 13.50 -8.43
N PHE A 69 -20.33 14.02 -8.85
CA PHE A 69 -20.23 15.34 -9.46
C PHE A 69 -20.86 15.37 -10.86
N GLN A 70 -20.55 14.38 -11.70
CA GLN A 70 -21.11 14.24 -13.05
C GLN A 70 -22.63 14.05 -13.04
N SER A 71 -23.16 13.24 -12.12
CA SER A 71 -24.61 13.04 -11.98
C SER A 71 -25.36 14.30 -11.55
N LYS A 72 -24.71 15.18 -10.76
CA LYS A 72 -25.26 16.50 -10.38
C LYS A 72 -25.10 17.55 -11.48
N ASN A 73 -24.20 17.36 -12.46
CA ASN A 73 -23.98 18.28 -13.56
C ASN A 73 -23.90 17.56 -14.93
N PRO A 74 -25.04 17.12 -15.48
CA PRO A 74 -25.08 16.28 -16.68
C PRO A 74 -24.55 16.97 -17.95
N LYS A 75 -24.60 18.30 -18.03
CA LYS A 75 -24.04 19.06 -19.17
C LYS A 75 -22.49 19.00 -19.19
N ALA A 76 -21.87 19.08 -18.02
CA ALA A 76 -20.41 18.95 -17.89
C ALA A 76 -19.94 17.52 -18.16
N ALA A 77 -20.72 16.51 -17.74
CA ALA A 77 -20.42 15.11 -18.00
C ALA A 77 -20.44 14.77 -19.51
N LEU A 78 -21.42 15.29 -20.25
CA LEU A 78 -21.53 15.07 -21.70
C LEU A 78 -20.36 15.71 -22.47
N SER A 79 -19.87 16.86 -22.01
CA SER A 79 -18.68 17.52 -22.57
C SER A 79 -17.42 16.68 -22.34
N ALA A 80 -17.23 16.16 -21.13
CA ALA A 80 -16.06 15.35 -20.78
C ALA A 80 -16.02 14.02 -21.56
N TRP A 81 -17.17 13.35 -21.74
CA TRP A 81 -17.26 12.11 -22.52
C TRP A 81 -16.99 12.31 -24.02
N LYS A 82 -17.33 13.48 -24.57
CA LYS A 82 -17.03 13.82 -25.98
C LYS A 82 -15.57 14.21 -26.24
N SER A 83 -14.79 14.41 -25.18
CA SER A 83 -13.40 14.89 -25.24
C SER A 83 -12.37 13.80 -24.94
N ALA A 84 -12.83 12.59 -24.57
CA ALA A 84 -12.04 11.40 -24.33
C ALA A 84 -12.25 10.41 -25.48
#